data_AF-A0A529NIN6-F1
#
_entry.id   AF-A0A529NIN6-F1
#
_cell.length_a   1.000
_cell.length_b   1.000
_cell.length_c   1.000
_cell.angle_alpha   90.00
_cell.angle_beta   90.00
_cell.angle_gamma   90.00
#
_symmetry.space_group_name_H-M   'P 1'
#
loop_
_entity.id
_entity.type
_entity.pdbx_description
1 polymer ?
#
loop_
_entity_poly.entity_id
_entity_poly.type
_entity_poly.pdbx_seq_one_letter_code
_entity_poly.pdbx_strand_id
1 'polypeptide(L)' 'SEVFEVADRIVVFRRGRKVAERLAAETNHEEVVSLITGAHPDVRALEKTN' A
#
# COMPACT_ATOMS: atom_id res chain seq x y z
N SER A 1 -1.18 15.31 -1.64
CA SER A 1 -0.98 15.34 -0.18
C SER A 1 0.51 15.47 0.00
N GLU A 2 0.94 16.50 0.72
CA GLU A 2 2.35 16.91 0.80
C GLU A 2 3.27 15.74 1.20
N VAL A 3 2.78 14.81 2.01
CA VAL A 3 3.53 13.62 2.46
C VAL A 3 3.92 12.69 1.29
N PHE A 4 3.10 12.58 0.25
CA PHE A 4 3.40 11.74 -0.91
C PHE A 4 4.40 12.39 -1.86
N GLU A 5 4.46 13.72 -1.86
CA GLU A 5 5.33 14.50 -2.75
C GLU A 5 6.78 14.53 -2.26
N VAL A 6 7.00 14.35 -0.96
CA VAL A 6 8.33 14.32 -0.33
C VAL A 6 8.85 12.91 -0.06
N ALA A 7 8.01 11.88 -0.23
CA ALA A 7 8.41 10.50 0.02
C ALA A 7 9.14 9.93 -1.20
N ASP A 8 10.20 9.15 -0.96
CA ASP A 8 10.83 8.32 -2.00
C ASP A 8 10.19 6.93 -2.08
N ARG A 9 9.72 6.42 -0.93
CA ARG A 9 9.18 5.07 -0.76
C ARG A 9 7.98 5.07 0.16
N ILE A 10 7.02 4.21 -0.15
CA ILE A 10 5.82 4.00 0.64
C ILE A 10 5.73 2.52 1.00
N VAL A 11 5.66 2.22 2.30
CA VAL A 11 5.48 0.87 2.81
C VAL A 11 4.15 0.80 3.53
N VAL A 12 3.28 -0.10 3.09
CA VAL A 12 1.95 -0.26 3.67
C VAL A 12 1.90 -1.49 4.55
N PHE A 13 1.48 -1.29 5.79
CA PHE A 13 1.20 -2.35 6.74
C PHE A 13 -0.29 -2.44 7.00
N ARG A 14 -0.80 -3.67 7.15
CA ARG A 14 -2.19 -3.94 7.52
C ARG A 14 -2.25 -5.17 8.40
N ARG A 15 -3.01 -5.09 9.50
CA ARG A 15 -3.15 -6.18 10.50
C ARG A 15 -1.78 -6.74 10.95
N GLY A 16 -0.81 -5.85 11.17
CA GLY A 16 0.53 -6.20 11.64
C GLY A 16 1.46 -6.85 10.59
N ARG A 17 1.05 -6.92 9.31
CA ARG A 17 1.86 -7.49 8.23
C ARG A 17 2.20 -6.43 7.18
N LYS A 18 3.42 -6.49 6.62
CA LYS A 18 3.77 -5.70 5.44
C LYS A 18 3.00 -6.26 4.25
N VAL A 19 2.14 -5.45 3.63
CA VAL A 19 1.30 -5.89 2.50
C VAL A 19 1.79 -5.35 1.16
N ALA A 20 2.49 -4.23 1.15
CA ALA A 20 3.06 -3.67 -0.07
C ALA A 20 4.22 -2.72 0.23
N GLU A 21 5.04 -2.52 -0.80
CA GLU A 21 6.13 -1.57 -0.83
C GLU A 21 6.21 -1.01 -2.25
N ARG A 22 6.28 0.31 -2.38
CA ARG A 22 6.29 1.05 -3.65
C ARG A 22 7.31 2.17 -3.60
N LEU A 23 7.93 2.46 -4.74
CA LEU A 23 8.55 3.77 -4.94
C LEU A 23 7.43 4.80 -5.07
N ALA A 24 7.61 5.98 -4.49
CA ALA A 24 6.61 7.05 -4.59
C ALA A 24 6.36 7.47 -6.05
N ALA A 25 7.41 7.39 -6.89
CA ALA A 25 7.33 7.67 -8.33
C ALA A 25 6.53 6.63 -9.13
N GLU A 26 6.27 5.44 -8.56
CA GLU A 26 5.60 4.32 -9.25
C GLU A 26 4.19 4.05 -8.73
N THR A 27 3.69 4.87 -7.80
CA THR A 27 2.39 4.69 -7.16
C THR A 27 1.62 6.00 -7.16
N ASN A 28 0.34 5.93 -6.83
CA ASN A 28 -0.49 7.11 -6.59
C ASN A 28 -1.26 7.01 -5.27
N HIS A 29 -1.96 8.09 -4.93
CA HIS A 29 -2.71 8.18 -3.68
C HIS A 29 -3.81 7.13 -3.56
N GLU A 30 -4.55 6.88 -4.65
CA GLU A 30 -5.66 5.93 -4.67
C GLU A 30 -5.17 4.50 -4.46
N GLU A 31 -4.06 4.11 -5.11
CA GLU A 31 -3.44 2.80 -4.92
C GLU A 31 -3.04 2.60 -3.45
N VAL A 32 -2.38 3.58 -2.83
CA VAL A 32 -1.96 3.48 -1.43
C VAL A 32 -3.15 3.38 -0.48
N VAL A 33 -4.21 4.16 -0.71
CA VAL A 33 -5.46 4.06 0.07
C VAL A 33 -6.10 2.68 -0.10
N SER A 34 -6.10 2.13 -1.32
CA SER A 34 -6.63 0.79 -1.58
C SER A 34 -5.83 -0.31 -0.86
N LEU A 35 -4.50 -0.15 -0.73
CA LEU A 35 -3.63 -1.04 0.02
C LEU A 35 -3.89 -0.94 1.54
N ILE A 36 -4.09 0.27 2.06
CA ILE A 36 -4.40 0.53 3.49
C ILE A 36 -5.75 -0.09 3.87
N THR A 37 -6.78 0.14 3.06
CA THR A 37 -8.14 -0.36 3.31
C THR A 37 -8.27 -1.86 3.05
N GLY A 38 -7.40 -2.41 2.19
CA GLY A 38 -7.45 -3.79 1.71
C GLY A 38 -8.38 -3.99 0.51
N ALA A 39 -8.77 -2.90 -0.15
CA ALA A 39 -9.50 -2.98 -1.42
C ALA A 39 -8.61 -3.48 -2.56
N HIS A 40 -7.29 -3.28 -2.47
CA HIS A 40 -6.32 -3.68 -3.50
C HIS A 40 -6.24 -5.20 -3.69
N PRO A 41 -6.16 -5.72 -4.93
CA PRO A 41 -6.03 -7.15 -5.22
C PRO A 41 -4.88 -7.84 -4.48
N ASP A 42 -3.71 -7.18 -4.38
CA ASP A 42 -2.53 -7.73 -3.69
C ASP A 42 -2.81 -8.07 -2.23
N VAL A 43 -3.61 -7.23 -1.53
CA VAL A 43 -3.96 -7.46 -0.13
C VAL A 43 -4.95 -8.62 -0.02
N ARG A 44 -5.95 -8.68 -0.91
CA ARG A 44 -6.94 -9.77 -0.92
C ARG A 44 -6.29 -11.13 -1.15
N ALA A 45 -5.23 -11.20 -1.95
CA ALA A 45 -4.49 -12.44 -2.18
C ALA A 45 -3.76 -12.91 -0.91
N LEU A 46 -3.10 -11.98 -0.19
CA LEU A 46 -2.40 -12.28 1.07
C LEU A 46 -3.32 -12.75 2.21
N GLU A 47 -4.59 -12.35 2.19
CA GLU A 47 -5.57 -12.77 3.21
C GLU A 47 -6.18 -14.15 2.95
N LYS A 48 -6.22 -14.62 1.71
CA LYS A 48 -6.78 -15.93 1.33
C LYS A 48 -5.86 -17.12 1.65
N THR A 49 -4.63 -16.85 2.07
CA THR A 49 -3.64 -17.88 2.42
C THR A 49 -3.62 -18.23 3.92
N ASN A 50 -4.56 -17.69 4.72
CA ASN A 50 -4.83 -18.13 6.09
C ASN A 50 -6.16 -18.89 6.14
#